data_AF-A0A7L0LH30-F1
#
_entry.id   AF-A0A7L0LH30-F1
#
_cell.length_a   1.000
_cell.length_b   1.000
_cell.length_c   1.000
_cell.angle_alpha   90.00
_cell.angle_beta   90.00
_cell.angle_gamma   90.00
#
_symmetry.space_group_name_H-M   'P 1'
#
loop_
_entity.id
_entity.type
_entity.pdbx_description
1 polymer ?
#
loop_
_entity_poly.entity_id
_entity_poly.type
_entity_poly.pdbx_seq_one_letter_code
_entity_poly.pdbx_strand_id
1 'polypeptide(L)'
;MAGTFCRLLAGRAAPALFAAAGTGVLATGYLLGQHNVSAAVQEKRKLFPPSADYPDLRKHNNCMAECLTPGIYSRLRDKMTPNGYTLDQCIQTGVDNPGHPFIKTVGMVAGDEESYEV
;
A
#
# COMPACT_ATOMS: atom_id res chain seq x y z
N MET A 1 1.07 67.79 44.82
CA MET A 1 0.61 66.69 45.69
C MET A 1 -0.40 65.85 44.92
N ALA A 2 -0.19 64.52 44.89
CA ALA A 2 -1.10 63.43 44.46
C ALA A 2 -1.68 63.50 43.03
N GLY A 3 -1.80 62.42 42.25
CA GLY A 3 -1.57 61.01 42.49
C GLY A 3 -2.07 60.18 41.29
N THR A 4 -1.18 59.40 40.68
CA THR A 4 -1.23 57.93 40.49
C THR A 4 -2.54 57.16 40.24
N PHE A 5 -3.58 57.67 39.56
CA PHE A 5 -4.69 56.82 39.11
C PHE A 5 -5.23 57.28 37.73
N CYS A 6 -4.83 56.60 36.64
CA CYS A 6 -5.56 56.47 35.35
C CYS A 6 -4.65 56.05 34.16
N ARG A 7 -3.76 55.06 34.35
CA ARG A 7 -2.88 54.57 33.26
C ARG A 7 -3.30 53.21 32.67
N LEU A 8 -4.56 52.81 32.79
CA LEU A 8 -4.97 51.44 32.46
C LEU A 8 -5.99 51.28 31.32
N LEU A 9 -6.53 52.33 30.70
CA LEU A 9 -7.59 52.14 29.67
C LEU A 9 -7.55 53.12 28.49
N ALA A 10 -6.37 53.50 28.01
CA ALA A 10 -6.29 54.27 26.76
C ALA A 10 -5.02 53.91 25.99
N GLY A 11 -5.11 52.94 25.09
CA GLY A 11 -3.91 52.47 24.41
C GLY A 11 -4.08 51.47 23.28
N ARG A 12 -5.01 51.73 22.35
CA ARG A 12 -4.94 51.32 20.94
C ARG A 12 -5.23 49.85 20.62
N ALA A 13 -6.35 49.66 19.90
CA ALA A 13 -6.66 48.46 19.14
C ALA A 13 -5.62 48.18 18.04
N ALA A 14 -5.44 46.88 17.78
CA ALA A 14 -5.08 46.18 16.53
C ALA A 14 -4.16 46.91 15.51
N PRO A 15 -2.98 46.33 15.21
CA PRO A 15 -2.94 45.38 14.09
C PRO A 15 -1.87 44.29 14.26
N ALA A 16 -2.00 43.41 15.26
CA ALA A 16 -1.09 42.26 15.40
C ALA A 16 -1.72 40.92 14.96
N LEU A 17 -3.00 40.91 14.60
CA LEU A 17 -3.75 39.67 14.33
C LEU A 17 -3.81 39.25 12.85
N PHE A 18 -3.34 40.07 11.91
CA PHE A 18 -3.35 39.70 10.48
C PHE A 18 -2.05 39.05 9.99
N ALA A 19 -0.93 39.19 10.71
CA ALA A 19 0.36 38.63 10.29
C ALA A 19 0.49 37.12 10.53
N ALA A 20 -0.33 36.54 11.43
CA ALA A 20 -0.27 35.12 11.76
C ALA A 20 -1.06 34.21 10.79
N ALA A 21 -1.91 34.79 9.93
CA ALA A 21 -2.77 34.03 9.03
C ALA A 21 -2.08 33.64 7.69
N GLY A 22 -1.02 34.34 7.28
CA GLY A 22 -0.40 34.12 5.97
C GLY A 22 0.54 32.91 5.91
N THR A 23 1.39 32.72 6.91
CA THR A 23 2.40 31.66 6.92
C THR A 23 1.83 30.31 7.37
N GLY A 24 0.90 30.33 8.33
CA GLY A 24 0.25 29.11 8.85
C GLY A 24 -0.62 28.41 7.80
N VAL A 25 -1.37 29.16 6.99
CA VAL A 25 -2.27 28.59 5.96
C VAL A 25 -1.48 27.95 4.82
N LEU A 26 -0.38 28.59 4.36
CA LEU A 26 0.47 28.02 3.32
C LEU A 26 1.24 26.78 3.81
N ALA A 27 1.78 26.81 5.03
CA ALA A 27 2.46 25.65 5.61
C ALA A 27 1.49 24.48 5.85
N THR A 28 0.30 24.75 6.38
CA THR A 28 -0.72 23.72 6.61
C THR A 28 -1.27 23.15 5.30
N GLY A 29 -1.50 24.01 4.29
CA GLY A 29 -1.90 23.57 2.94
C GLY A 29 -0.83 22.75 2.23
N TYR A 30 0.44 23.11 2.38
CA TYR A 30 1.57 22.35 1.83
C TYR A 30 1.71 20.98 2.51
N LEU A 31 1.62 20.92 3.83
CA LEU A 31 1.70 19.66 4.59
C LEU A 31 0.50 18.74 4.31
N LEU A 32 -0.72 19.28 4.21
CA LEU A 32 -1.91 18.51 3.84
C LEU A 32 -1.90 18.04 2.38
N GLY A 33 -1.24 18.78 1.47
CA GLY A 33 -1.06 18.39 0.07
C GLY A 33 -0.13 17.17 -0.12
N GLN A 34 0.71 16.84 0.87
CA GLN A 34 1.62 15.69 0.81
C GLN A 34 0.95 14.34 1.12
N HIS A 35 -0.36 14.31 1.42
CA HIS A 35 -1.08 13.05 1.70
C HIS A 35 -1.46 12.24 0.45
N ASN A 36 -1.22 12.76 -0.77
CA ASN A 36 -1.43 12.01 -2.02
C ASN A 36 -0.14 11.36 -2.51
N VAL A 37 0.56 10.64 -1.63
CA VAL A 37 1.62 9.72 -2.06
C VAL A 37 0.95 8.48 -2.65
N SER A 38 0.75 8.48 -3.96
CA SER A 38 0.56 7.24 -4.70
C SER A 38 1.90 6.52 -4.73
N ALA A 39 2.04 5.48 -3.91
CA ALA A 39 3.15 4.54 -4.05
C ALA A 39 2.93 3.80 -5.37
N ALA A 40 3.50 4.32 -6.46
CA ALA A 40 3.58 3.57 -7.70
C ALA A 40 4.45 2.34 -7.43
N VAL A 41 3.81 1.19 -7.14
CA VAL A 41 4.47 -0.09 -7.00
C VAL A 41 4.85 -0.54 -8.41
N GLN A 42 6.00 -0.07 -8.88
CA GLN A 42 6.60 -0.58 -10.10
C GLN A 42 7.59 -1.67 -9.71
N GLU A 43 7.23 -2.92 -9.94
CA GLU A 43 8.12 -4.00 -9.58
C GLU A 43 9.38 -3.99 -10.46
N LYS A 44 10.50 -4.29 -9.80
CA LYS A 44 11.78 -4.47 -10.46
C LYS A 44 11.64 -5.67 -11.39
N ARG A 45 11.92 -5.45 -12.68
CA ARG A 45 12.05 -6.51 -13.70
C ARG A 45 12.73 -7.75 -13.11
N LYS A 46 12.00 -8.86 -13.03
CA LYS A 46 12.55 -10.13 -12.55
C LYS A 46 13.74 -10.54 -13.43
N LEU A 47 14.88 -10.81 -12.79
CA LEU A 47 16.16 -11.08 -13.47
C LEU A 47 16.24 -12.53 -13.97
N PHE A 48 15.52 -13.44 -13.30
CA PHE A 48 15.56 -14.87 -13.56
C PHE A 48 14.45 -15.31 -14.50
N PRO A 49 14.67 -16.38 -15.29
CA PRO A 49 13.65 -16.95 -16.13
C PRO A 49 12.48 -17.48 -15.27
N PRO A 50 11.24 -17.48 -15.79
CA PRO A 50 10.07 -17.95 -15.06
C PRO A 50 10.20 -19.33 -14.43
N SER A 51 10.94 -20.23 -15.08
CA SER A 51 11.16 -21.59 -14.61
C SER A 51 12.03 -21.67 -13.36
N ALA A 52 12.87 -20.68 -13.10
CA ALA A 52 13.75 -20.66 -11.92
C ALA A 52 13.00 -20.28 -10.64
N ASP A 53 11.93 -19.48 -10.76
CA ASP A 53 11.09 -19.05 -9.64
C ASP A 53 9.84 -19.93 -9.47
N TYR A 54 9.64 -20.92 -10.34
CA TYR A 54 8.48 -21.80 -10.27
C TYR A 54 8.50 -22.64 -8.98
N PRO A 55 7.41 -22.66 -8.18
CA PRO A 55 7.40 -23.37 -6.91
C PRO A 55 7.47 -24.90 -7.10
N ASP A 56 8.18 -25.58 -6.20
CA ASP A 56 8.19 -27.04 -6.15
C ASP A 56 6.93 -27.56 -5.43
N LEU A 57 5.97 -28.05 -6.22
CA LEU A 57 4.65 -28.48 -5.76
C LEU A 57 4.49 -30.00 -5.73
N ARG A 58 5.58 -30.77 -5.86
CA ARG A 58 5.53 -32.25 -5.98
C ARG A 58 4.90 -32.97 -4.77
N LYS A 59 4.81 -32.31 -3.62
CA LYS A 59 4.28 -32.86 -2.37
C LYS A 59 3.01 -32.16 -1.89
N HIS A 60 2.37 -31.38 -2.76
CA HIS A 60 1.24 -30.53 -2.40
C HIS A 60 -0.08 -31.15 -2.85
N ASN A 61 -1.10 -31.00 -2.00
CA ASN A 61 -2.47 -31.39 -2.27
C ASN A 61 -3.43 -30.23 -1.93
N ASN A 62 -3.47 -29.24 -2.81
CA ASN A 62 -4.43 -28.15 -2.80
C ASN A 62 -4.84 -27.80 -4.25
N CYS A 63 -5.94 -27.06 -4.42
CA CYS A 63 -6.48 -26.76 -5.75
C CYS A 63 -5.53 -25.89 -6.58
N MET A 64 -4.85 -24.93 -5.97
CA MET A 64 -3.84 -24.10 -6.63
C MET A 64 -2.73 -24.97 -7.23
N ALA A 65 -2.18 -25.91 -6.46
CA ALA A 65 -1.09 -26.77 -6.91
C ALA A 65 -1.50 -27.75 -8.01
N GLU A 66 -2.75 -28.19 -8.03
CA GLU A 66 -3.30 -29.04 -9.10
C GLU A 66 -3.51 -28.27 -10.41
N CYS A 67 -3.88 -26.99 -10.33
CA CYS A 67 -4.20 -26.16 -11.49
C CYS A 67 -3.00 -25.37 -12.03
N LEU A 68 -2.00 -25.06 -11.19
CA LEU A 68 -0.86 -24.26 -11.59
C LEU A 68 0.06 -25.06 -12.52
N THR A 69 0.38 -24.46 -13.67
CA THR A 69 1.33 -25.03 -14.64
C THR A 69 2.45 -24.03 -14.94
N PRO A 70 3.63 -24.49 -15.40
CA PRO A 70 4.71 -23.58 -15.80
C PRO A 70 4.29 -22.57 -16.87
N GLY A 71 3.36 -22.95 -17.76
CA GLY A 71 2.79 -22.06 -18.78
C GLY A 71 1.85 -21.00 -18.21
N ILE A 72 1.11 -21.29 -17.14
CA ILE A 72 0.30 -20.27 -16.44
C ILE A 72 1.22 -19.33 -15.66
N TYR A 73 2.14 -19.89 -14.87
CA TYR A 73 3.07 -19.11 -14.05
C TYR A 73 3.90 -18.13 -14.90
N SER A 74 4.49 -18.60 -16.01
CA SER A 74 5.26 -17.74 -16.91
C SER A 74 4.46 -16.59 -17.54
N ARG A 75 3.15 -16.77 -17.77
CA ARG A 75 2.29 -15.73 -18.34
C ARG A 75 1.82 -14.70 -17.32
N LEU A 76 1.69 -15.09 -16.05
CA LEU A 76 1.07 -14.28 -15.00
C LEU A 76 2.07 -13.72 -13.98
N ARG A 77 3.27 -14.29 -13.84
CA ARG A 77 4.25 -13.90 -12.79
C ARG A 77 4.74 -12.46 -12.84
N ASP A 78 4.67 -11.84 -14.02
CA ASP A 78 5.13 -10.47 -14.26
C ASP A 78 3.93 -9.48 -14.32
N LYS A 79 2.69 -9.99 -14.17
CA LYS A 79 1.48 -9.17 -14.10
C LYS A 79 1.22 -8.74 -12.66
N MET A 80 0.55 -7.59 -12.54
CA MET A 80 0.18 -7.00 -11.27
C MET A 80 -1.18 -6.35 -11.38
N THR A 81 -1.88 -6.34 -10.26
CA THR A 81 -3.09 -5.54 -10.08
C THR A 81 -2.71 -4.05 -10.00
N PRO A 82 -3.67 -3.12 -10.13
CA PRO A 82 -3.41 -1.69 -9.98
C PRO A 82 -2.79 -1.31 -8.63
N ASN A 83 -3.03 -2.13 -7.59
CA ASN A 83 -2.46 -1.94 -6.26
C ASN A 83 -1.10 -2.65 -6.07
N GLY A 84 -0.56 -3.28 -7.10
CA GLY A 84 0.72 -3.96 -7.07
C GLY A 84 0.67 -5.36 -6.45
N TYR A 85 -0.50 -6.00 -6.38
CA TYR A 85 -0.61 -7.39 -5.93
C TYR A 85 -0.18 -8.34 -7.06
N THR A 86 0.59 -9.37 -6.70
CA THR A 86 1.26 -10.27 -7.65
C THR A 86 0.74 -11.70 -7.55
N LEU A 87 0.94 -12.49 -8.60
CA LEU A 87 0.64 -13.93 -8.58
C LEU A 87 1.34 -14.65 -7.42
N ASP A 88 2.61 -14.32 -7.15
CA ASP A 88 3.39 -14.97 -6.07
C ASP A 88 2.72 -14.74 -4.71
N GLN A 89 2.24 -13.52 -4.45
CA GLN A 89 1.48 -13.22 -3.23
C GLN A 89 0.16 -13.98 -3.16
N CYS A 90 -0.56 -14.11 -4.27
CA CYS A 90 -1.81 -14.88 -4.33
C CYS A 90 -1.59 -16.35 -3.93
N ILE A 91 -0.54 -16.99 -4.43
CA ILE A 91 -0.32 -18.44 -4.27
C ILE A 91 0.52 -18.80 -3.04
N GLN A 92 1.16 -17.83 -2.39
CA GLN A 92 2.11 -18.05 -1.30
C GLN A 92 1.56 -18.98 -0.22
N THR A 93 0.29 -18.80 0.17
CA THR A 93 -0.35 -19.65 1.17
C THR A 93 -0.42 -21.13 0.74
N GLY A 94 -0.67 -21.43 -0.54
CA GLY A 94 -0.69 -22.81 -1.02
C GLY A 94 0.69 -23.39 -1.25
N VAL A 95 1.71 -22.56 -1.48
CA VAL A 95 3.11 -23.00 -1.55
C VAL A 95 3.61 -23.37 -0.15
N ASP A 96 3.33 -22.54 0.86
CA ASP A 96 3.80 -22.75 2.24
C ASP A 96 3.04 -23.87 2.95
N ASN A 97 1.81 -24.15 2.53
CA ASN A 97 0.95 -25.16 3.13
C ASN A 97 0.64 -26.29 2.14
N PRO A 98 1.41 -27.40 2.16
CA PRO A 98 1.20 -28.55 1.28
C PRO A 98 -0.17 -29.22 1.42
N GLY A 99 -0.89 -28.96 2.51
CA GLY A 99 -2.23 -29.49 2.75
C GLY A 99 -2.20 -30.90 3.34
N HIS A 100 -3.33 -31.61 3.20
CA HIS A 100 -3.55 -32.92 3.79
C HIS A 100 -4.04 -33.92 2.73
N PRO A 101 -3.70 -35.22 2.78
CA PRO A 101 -4.08 -36.18 1.74
C PRO A 101 -5.59 -36.32 1.51
N PHE A 102 -6.41 -36.12 2.54
CA PHE A 102 -7.86 -36.37 2.47
C PHE A 102 -8.72 -35.12 2.33
N ILE A 103 -8.19 -33.93 2.64
CA ILE A 103 -8.94 -32.67 2.60
C ILE A 103 -8.17 -31.70 1.73
N LYS A 104 -8.81 -31.27 0.65
CA LYS A 104 -8.21 -30.37 -0.34
C LYS A 104 -8.61 -28.94 -0.05
N THR A 105 -7.62 -28.10 0.26
CA THR A 105 -7.79 -26.66 0.44
C THR A 105 -7.65 -25.93 -0.90
N VAL A 106 -8.06 -24.67 -0.97
CA VAL A 106 -7.92 -23.85 -2.19
C VAL A 106 -6.44 -23.57 -2.50
N GLY A 107 -5.68 -23.06 -1.53
CA GLY A 107 -4.24 -22.81 -1.69
C GLY A 107 -3.87 -21.51 -2.41
N MET A 108 -4.79 -20.56 -2.53
CA MET A 108 -4.50 -19.19 -2.97
C MET A 108 -5.54 -18.20 -2.46
N VAL A 109 -5.20 -16.92 -2.47
CA VAL A 109 -6.06 -15.81 -2.03
C VAL A 109 -6.00 -14.66 -3.03
N ALA A 110 -7.05 -13.84 -3.04
CA ALA A 110 -7.06 -12.55 -3.74
C ALA A 110 -6.64 -11.45 -2.76
N GLY A 111 -5.76 -10.54 -3.18
CA GLY A 111 -5.33 -9.40 -2.38
C GLY A 111 -6.24 -8.18 -2.55
N ASP A 112 -6.89 -8.09 -3.70
CA ASP A 112 -7.83 -7.04 -4.10
C ASP A 112 -8.85 -7.60 -5.10
N GLU A 113 -9.79 -6.76 -5.55
CA GLU A 113 -10.87 -7.15 -6.48
C GLU A 113 -10.32 -7.52 -7.86
N GLU A 114 -9.35 -6.75 -8.35
CA GLU A 114 -8.74 -6.89 -9.67
C GLU A 114 -7.92 -8.18 -9.81
N SER A 115 -7.53 -8.80 -8.69
CA SER A 115 -6.86 -10.11 -8.66
C SER A 115 -7.63 -11.21 -9.38
N TYR A 116 -8.96 -11.10 -9.52
CA TYR A 116 -9.78 -12.08 -10.23
C TYR A 116 -9.77 -11.89 -11.77
N GLU A 117 -9.32 -10.74 -12.28
CA GLU A 117 -9.38 -10.39 -13.69
C GLU A 117 -8.01 -10.39 -14.40
N VAL A 118 -6.95 -10.02 -13.68
CA VAL A 118 -5.58 -9.78 -14.22
C VAL A 118 -4.89 -11.05 -14.72
#